data_AF-A0A255PMJ0-F1
#
_entry.id   AF-A0A255PMJ0-F1
#
_cell.length_a   1.000
_cell.length_b   1.000
_cell.length_c   1.000
_cell.angle_alpha   90.00
_cell.angle_beta   90.00
_cell.angle_gamma   90.00
#
_symmetry.space_group_name_H-M   'P 1'
#
loop_
_entity.id
_entity.type
_entity.pdbx_description
1 polymer ?
#
loop_
_entity_poly.entity_id
_entity_poly.type
_entity_poly.pdbx_seq_one_letter_code
_entity_poly.pdbx_strand_id
1 'polypeptide(L)' 'MSERLKARVLLLFGEQAEITTPYRDHTDPERVPIQRLIRETGIPREELAGAELVAVVGADGELERFERA' A
#
# COMPACT_ATOMS: atom_id res chain seq x y z
N MET A 1 -9.22 10.74 13.76
CA MET A 1 -8.22 9.85 14.35
C MET A 1 -7.75 8.95 13.23
N SER A 2 -6.44 8.82 12.99
CA SER A 2 -5.96 7.97 11.91
C SER A 2 -5.74 6.54 12.43
N GLU A 3 -6.15 5.54 11.65
CA GLU A 3 -5.96 4.13 11.92
C GLU A 3 -4.72 3.61 11.17
N ARG A 4 -4.02 2.63 11.76
CA ARG A 4 -2.84 1.99 11.15
C ARG A 4 -3.15 0.53 10.90
N LEU A 5 -3.06 0.11 9.65
CA LEU A 5 -3.42 -1.23 9.20
C LEU A 5 -2.22 -1.93 8.55
N LYS A 6 -2.10 -3.24 8.74
CA LYS A 6 -1.14 -4.03 7.98
C LYS A 6 -1.55 -4.00 6.50
N ALA A 7 -0.60 -3.78 5.62
CA ALA A 7 -0.79 -3.83 4.18
C ALA A 7 0.33 -4.66 3.54
N ARG A 8 0.08 -5.18 2.34
CA ARG A 8 1.08 -5.91 1.56
C ARG A 8 0.93 -5.61 0.09
N VAL A 9 2.05 -5.39 -0.59
CA VAL A 9 2.08 -5.30 -2.05
C VAL A 9 1.90 -6.70 -2.62
N LEU A 10 0.79 -6.93 -3.32
CA LEU A 10 0.47 -8.20 -3.97
C LEU A 10 1.30 -8.37 -5.25
N LEU A 11 1.20 -7.39 -6.16
CA LEU A 11 1.89 -7.38 -7.44
C LEU A 11 2.09 -5.96 -7.97
N LEU A 12 2.95 -5.85 -8.97
CA LEU A 12 3.17 -4.65 -9.76
C LEU A 12 2.63 -4.87 -11.17
N PHE A 13 1.85 -3.93 -11.70
CA PHE A 13 1.37 -3.96 -13.08
C PHE A 13 1.53 -2.57 -13.70
N GLY A 14 2.32 -2.46 -14.79
CA GLY A 14 2.65 -1.16 -15.37
C GLY A 14 3.23 -0.20 -14.33
N GLU A 15 2.58 0.93 -14.11
CA GLU A 15 2.96 1.95 -13.12
C GLU A 15 2.17 1.89 -11.80
N GLN A 16 1.42 0.81 -11.59
CA GLN A 16 0.55 0.62 -10.45
C GLN A 16 1.00 -0.59 -9.61
N ALA A 17 0.69 -0.53 -8.32
CA ALA A 17 0.82 -1.62 -7.38
C ALA A 17 -0.56 -2.00 -6.86
N GLU A 18 -0.80 -3.29 -6.70
CA GLU A 18 -1.97 -3.81 -6.00
C GLU A 18 -1.61 -4.07 -4.53
N ILE A 19 -2.43 -3.56 -3.61
CA ILE A 19 -2.22 -3.61 -2.17
C ILE A 19 -3.37 -4.37 -1.52
N THR A 20 -3.03 -5.37 -0.72
CA THR A 20 -3.98 -6.07 0.15
C THR A 20 -3.92 -5.52 1.56
N THR A 21 -5.07 -5.46 2.23
CA THR A 21 -5.25 -5.07 3.63
C THR A 21 -6.21 -6.06 4.32
N PRO A 22 -6.42 -5.99 5.65
CA PRO A 22 -7.45 -6.78 6.32
C PRO A 22 -8.87 -6.61 5.76
N TYR A 23 -9.14 -5.49 5.06
CA TYR A 23 -10.46 -5.18 4.50
C TYR A 23 -10.56 -5.44 3.00
N ARG A 24 -9.42 -5.54 2.30
CA ARG A 24 -9.33 -5.73 0.84
C ARG A 24 -8.33 -6.84 0.53
N ASP A 25 -8.83 -7.99 0.12
CA ASP A 25 -7.98 -9.14 -0.17
C ASP A 25 -7.51 -9.19 -1.63
N HIS A 26 -6.91 -10.31 -2.03
CA HIS A 26 -6.37 -10.51 -3.38
C HIS A 26 -7.43 -10.54 -4.50
N THR A 27 -8.71 -10.64 -4.17
CA THR A 27 -9.82 -10.62 -5.15
C THR A 27 -10.33 -9.20 -5.42
N ASP A 28 -10.05 -8.27 -4.51
CA ASP A 28 -10.42 -6.85 -4.62
C ASP A 28 -9.34 -5.93 -4.02
N PRO A 29 -8.11 -5.95 -4.56
CA PRO A 29 -7.00 -5.18 -3.99
C PRO A 29 -7.12 -3.69 -4.28
N GLU A 30 -6.57 -2.87 -3.39
CA GLU A 30 -6.44 -1.43 -3.60
C GLU A 30 -5.35 -1.15 -4.65
N ARG A 31 -5.59 -0.20 -5.56
CA ARG A 31 -4.62 0.13 -6.63
C ARG A 31 -4.01 1.49 -6.41
N VAL A 32 -2.70 1.53 -6.30
CA VAL A 32 -1.97 2.79 -6.04
C VAL A 32 -0.77 2.96 -6.98
N PRO A 33 -0.40 4.19 -7.34
CA PRO A 33 0.78 4.43 -8.16
C PRO A 33 2.06 3.96 -7.46
N ILE A 34 2.94 3.27 -8.19
CA ILE A 34 4.24 2.80 -7.68
C ILE A 34 5.07 3.97 -7.14
N GLN A 35 5.07 5.11 -7.85
CA GLN A 35 5.79 6.32 -7.44
C GLN A 35 5.33 6.87 -6.09
N ARG A 36 4.06 6.65 -5.71
CA ARG A 36 3.56 7.01 -4.39
C ARG A 36 4.25 6.17 -3.32
N LEU A 37 4.28 4.85 -3.50
CA LEU A 37 4.91 3.92 -2.55
C LEU A 37 6.40 4.21 -2.38
N ILE A 38 7.14 4.42 -3.47
CA ILE A 38 8.57 4.74 -3.42
C ILE A 38 8.80 6.02 -2.60
N ARG A 39 8.03 7.08 -2.90
CA ARG A 39 8.17 8.37 -2.20
C ARG A 39 7.83 8.27 -0.72
N GLU A 40 6.79 7.53 -0.36
CA GLU A 40 6.29 7.47 1.02
C GLU A 40 7.06 6.48 1.89
N THR A 41 7.54 5.37 1.32
CA THR A 41 8.17 4.27 2.07
C THR A 41 9.69 4.21 1.90
N GLY A 42 10.23 4.81 0.83
CA GLY A 42 11.63 4.68 0.43
C GLY A 42 12.01 3.32 -0.15
N ILE A 43 11.06 2.39 -0.31
CA ILE A 43 11.31 1.07 -0.89
C ILE A 43 11.46 1.22 -2.42
N PRO A 44 12.59 0.79 -3.02
CA PRO A 44 12.78 0.89 -4.46
C PRO A 44 11.87 -0.09 -5.20
N ARG A 45 11.60 0.18 -6.48
CA ARG A 45 10.58 -0.55 -7.26
C ARG A 45 10.80 -2.07 -7.26
N GLU A 46 12.05 -2.48 -7.40
CA GLU A 46 12.51 -3.87 -7.42
C GLU A 46 12.25 -4.62 -6.12
N GLU A 47 12.06 -3.92 -5.00
CA GLU A 47 11.78 -4.48 -3.68
C GLU A 47 10.29 -4.37 -3.30
N LEU A 48 9.47 -3.66 -4.09
CA LEU A 48 8.06 -3.45 -3.74
C LEU A 48 7.24 -4.74 -3.82
N ALA A 49 7.48 -5.61 -4.80
CA ALA A 49 6.66 -6.82 -4.96
C ALA A 49 6.77 -7.72 -3.72
N GLY A 50 5.67 -7.95 -3.03
CA GLY A 50 5.63 -8.73 -1.79
C GLY A 50 5.99 -7.95 -0.51
N ALA A 51 6.35 -6.67 -0.61
CA ALA A 51 6.70 -5.84 0.55
C ALA A 51 5.53 -5.71 1.53
N GLU A 52 5.84 -5.83 2.83
CA GLU A 52 4.91 -5.51 3.90
C GLU A 52 4.97 -4.01 4.22
N LEU A 53 3.81 -3.39 4.38
CA LEU A 53 3.63 -1.97 4.61
C LEU A 53 2.68 -1.73 5.79
N VAL A 54 2.65 -0.50 6.28
CA VAL A 54 1.58 0.01 7.14
C VAL A 54 0.80 1.06 6.36
N ALA A 55 -0.51 0.83 6.18
CA ALA A 55 -1.42 1.82 5.63
C ALA A 55 -1.94 2.72 6.75
N VAL A 56 -1.80 4.03 6.59
CA VAL A 56 -2.38 5.03 7.49
C VAL A 56 -3.68 5.54 6.85
N VAL A 57 -4.80 5.28 7.53
CA VAL A 57 -6.14 5.62 7.06
C VAL A 57 -6.69 6.75 7.92
N GLY A 58 -7.20 7.79 7.29
CA GLY A 58 -7.77 8.96 7.95
C GLY A 58 -9.11 8.67 8.63
N ALA A 59 -9.65 9.69 9.31
CA ALA A 59 -10.92 9.57 10.04
C ALA A 59 -12.11 9.23 9.12
N ASP A 60 -12.02 9.61 7.84
CA ASP A 60 -13.07 9.41 6.85
C ASP A 60 -12.94 8.06 6.11
N GLY A 61 -11.99 7.20 6.51
CA GLY A 61 -11.72 5.91 5.85
C GLY A 61 -10.82 6.02 4.63
N GLU A 62 -10.34 7.22 4.30
CA GLU A 62 -9.47 7.48 3.15
C GLU A 62 -8.01 7.13 3.42
N LEU A 63 -7.33 6.56 2.44
CA LEU A 63 -5.91 6.21 2.52
C LEU A 63 -5.01 7.47 2.45
N GLU A 64 -4.43 7.85 3.59
CA GLU A 64 -3.59 9.05 3.70
C GLU A 64 -2.16 8.78 3.18
N ARG A 65 -1.51 7.71 3.65
CA ARG A 65 -0.14 7.35 3.26
C ARG A 65 0.22 5.91 3.58
N PHE A 66 1.32 5.43 3.01
CA PHE A 66 2.00 4.22 3.42
C PHE A 66 3.26 4.51 4.22
N GLU A 67 3.57 3.63 5.15
CA GLU A 67 4.83 3.60 5.89
C GLU A 67 5.47 2.22 5.71
N ARG A 68 6.79 2.16 5.86
CA ARG A 68 7.51 0.88 5.92
C ARG A 68 7.10 0.15 7.21
N ALA A 69 6.82 -1.15 7.09
CA ALA A 69 6.51 -2.02 8.24
C ALA A 69 7.71 -2.22 9.18
#